data_AF-A0A5K1B7S3-F1
#
_entry.id   AF-A0A5K1B7S3-F1
#
_cell.length_a   1.000
_cell.length_b   1.000
_cell.length_c   1.000
_cell.angle_alpha   90.00
_cell.angle_beta   90.00
_cell.angle_gamma   90.00
#
_symmetry.space_group_name_H-M   'P 1'
#
loop_
_entity.id
_entity.type
_entity.pdbx_description
1 polymer ?
#
loop_
_entity_poly.entity_id
_entity_poly.type
_entity_poly.pdbx_seq_one_letter_code
_entity_poly.pdbx_strand_id
1 'polypeptide(L)'
;MDYIMGSNPKNMSYIVGWGSNYPKHVHHRAASIPWDGRKYGCGGGWRWEDSPNPNPNIITGAMVGGPDRFDGFDDVRSNYNYTEPTLAGNAGLVAALAALSGSTAGGVDRNNIFSAVTPLYPPSPPPPPAWKP
;
A
#
# COMPACT_ATOMS: atom_id res chain seq x y z
N MET A 1 -7.91 -1.83 -14.71
CA MET A 1 -7.21 -0.82 -13.89
C MET A 1 -8.11 0.37 -13.58
N ASP A 2 -8.82 0.90 -14.56
CA ASP A 2 -9.73 2.04 -14.40
C ASP A 2 -10.77 1.85 -13.27
N TYR A 3 -11.31 0.65 -13.10
CA TYR A 3 -12.21 0.31 -12.00
C TYR A 3 -11.61 0.61 -10.61
N ILE A 4 -10.36 0.20 -10.37
CA ILE A 4 -9.65 0.41 -9.10
C ILE A 4 -9.31 1.91 -8.92
N MET A 5 -9.12 2.63 -10.02
CA MET A 5 -8.82 4.06 -10.03
C MET A 5 -10.04 4.98 -9.94
N GLY A 6 -11.26 4.46 -10.00
CA GLY A 6 -12.48 5.25 -9.79
C GLY A 6 -13.61 5.03 -10.81
N SER A 7 -13.38 4.28 -11.88
CA SER A 7 -14.43 3.96 -12.86
C SER A 7 -15.31 2.80 -12.38
N ASN A 8 -16.05 3.03 -11.30
CA ASN A 8 -16.96 2.07 -10.66
C ASN A 8 -18.25 2.79 -10.20
N PRO A 9 -19.32 2.05 -9.81
CA PRO A 9 -20.61 2.66 -9.43
C PRO A 9 -20.53 3.68 -8.28
N LYS A 10 -19.50 3.58 -7.42
CA LYS A 10 -19.26 4.51 -6.31
C LYS A 10 -18.43 5.73 -6.70
N ASN A 11 -17.90 5.80 -7.92
CA ASN A 11 -16.95 6.83 -8.37
C ASN A 11 -15.82 7.03 -7.34
N MET A 12 -15.28 5.93 -6.81
CA MET A 12 -14.29 5.92 -5.72
C MET A 12 -13.03 5.17 -6.15
N SER A 13 -11.86 5.76 -5.93
CA SER A 13 -10.61 5.00 -6.06
C SER A 13 -10.39 4.10 -4.86
N TYR A 14 -10.00 2.85 -5.09
CA TYR A 14 -9.52 1.93 -4.05
C TYR A 14 -8.00 2.05 -3.82
N ILE A 15 -7.35 3.07 -4.40
CA ILE A 15 -5.96 3.45 -4.13
C ILE A 15 -5.99 4.70 -3.26
N VAL A 16 -5.45 4.59 -2.05
CA VAL A 16 -5.45 5.68 -1.07
C VAL A 16 -4.69 6.88 -1.62
N GLY A 17 -5.29 8.07 -1.55
CA GLY A 17 -4.70 9.32 -2.03
C GLY A 17 -4.80 9.54 -3.55
N TRP A 18 -5.43 8.63 -4.30
CA TRP A 18 -5.67 8.80 -5.73
C TRP A 18 -7.09 9.29 -6.02
N GLY A 19 -7.21 10.27 -6.93
CA GLY A 19 -8.49 10.88 -7.28
C GLY A 19 -9.10 11.74 -6.17
N SER A 20 -10.34 12.20 -6.38
CA SER A 20 -11.05 13.06 -5.44
C SER A 20 -11.80 12.29 -4.33
N ASN A 21 -12.08 11.01 -4.54
CA ASN A 21 -12.83 10.15 -3.63
C ASN A 21 -12.07 8.83 -3.42
N TYR A 22 -11.63 8.57 -2.19
CA TYR A 22 -10.82 7.39 -1.84
C TYR A 22 -10.96 7.06 -0.34
N PRO A 23 -10.67 5.82 0.10
CA PRO A 23 -10.76 5.39 1.49
C PRO A 23 -9.96 6.27 2.45
N LYS A 24 -10.60 6.68 3.55
CA LYS A 24 -10.00 7.50 4.61
C LYS A 24 -9.83 6.72 5.90
N HIS A 25 -10.47 5.57 6.05
CA HIS A 25 -10.48 4.74 7.25
C HIS A 25 -9.78 3.41 7.02
N VAL A 26 -8.53 3.48 6.54
CA VAL A 26 -7.73 2.30 6.21
C VAL A 26 -7.37 1.50 7.46
N HIS A 27 -7.54 0.18 7.43
CA HIS A 27 -7.05 -0.78 8.43
C HIS A 27 -5.51 -0.85 8.43
N HIS A 28 -4.84 0.19 8.93
CA HIS A 28 -3.39 0.27 8.99
C HIS A 28 -2.92 1.10 10.19
N ARG A 29 -2.22 0.46 11.14
CA ARG A 29 -1.84 1.08 12.43
C ARG A 29 -1.05 2.38 12.29
N ALA A 30 -0.04 2.40 11.43
CA ALA A 30 0.76 3.62 11.23
C ALA A 30 -0.02 4.74 10.51
N ALA A 31 -1.10 4.38 9.81
CA ALA A 31 -1.98 5.36 9.19
C ALA A 31 -2.95 5.96 10.22
N SER A 32 -3.49 5.12 11.12
CA SER A 32 -4.54 5.51 12.08
C SER A 32 -4.02 6.23 13.33
N ILE A 33 -2.77 5.99 13.73
CA ILE A 33 -2.18 6.61 14.93
C ILE A 33 -1.56 7.98 14.56
N PRO A 34 -2.00 9.09 15.18
CA PRO A 34 -1.40 10.39 14.91
C PRO A 34 0.04 10.45 15.40
N TRP A 35 0.89 11.16 14.66
CA TRP A 35 2.24 11.47 15.08
C TRP A 35 2.25 12.69 15.99
N ASP A 36 2.23 12.47 17.31
CA ASP A 36 2.34 13.51 18.33
C ASP A 36 3.63 13.38 19.17
N GLY A 37 4.62 12.66 18.65
CA GLY A 37 5.89 12.39 19.34
C GLY A 37 5.79 11.41 20.50
N ARG A 38 4.63 10.77 20.71
CA ARG A 38 4.42 9.78 21.78
C ARG A 38 4.52 8.36 21.25
N LYS A 39 5.04 7.47 22.10
CA LYS A 39 4.99 6.02 21.86
C LYS A 39 3.74 5.45 22.50
N TYR A 40 2.94 4.76 21.70
CA TYR A 40 1.74 4.08 22.16
C TYR A 40 1.99 2.58 22.32
N GLY A 41 1.51 1.99 23.40
CA GLY A 41 1.54 0.54 23.60
C GLY A 41 0.46 -0.18 22.77
N CYS A 42 0.59 -1.50 22.61
CA CYS A 42 -0.29 -2.31 21.75
C CYS A 42 -1.79 -2.17 22.10
N GLY A 43 -2.15 -2.21 23.39
CA GLY A 43 -3.54 -2.06 23.82
C GLY A 43 -4.12 -0.67 23.56
N GLY A 44 -3.28 0.36 23.46
CA GLY A 44 -3.71 1.73 23.14
C GLY A 44 -4.09 1.91 21.66
N GLY A 45 -3.79 0.94 20.80
CA GLY A 45 -4.12 0.97 19.38
C GLY A 45 -5.62 0.82 19.09
N TRP A 46 -6.36 0.11 19.94
CA TRP A 46 -7.79 -0.15 19.72
C TRP A 46 -8.63 1.12 19.62
N ARG A 47 -8.31 2.16 20.40
CA ARG A 47 -9.00 3.46 20.29
C ARG A 47 -8.86 4.12 18.91
N TRP A 48 -7.75 3.83 18.21
CA TRP A 48 -7.49 4.31 16.87
C TRP A 48 -8.09 3.38 15.82
N GLU A 49 -8.22 2.10 16.12
CA GLU A 49 -9.00 1.14 15.33
C GLU A 49 -10.47 1.59 15.26
N ASP A 50 -11.08 1.80 16.43
CA ASP A 50 -12.50 2.09 16.60
C ASP A 50 -12.86 3.58 16.38
N SER A 51 -11.88 4.44 16.08
CA SER A 51 -12.13 5.86 15.91
C SER A 51 -12.99 6.15 14.67
N PRO A 52 -14.05 6.97 14.78
CA PRO A 52 -14.83 7.38 13.61
C PRO A 52 -14.09 8.44 12.76
N ASN A 53 -13.01 9.02 13.27
CA ASN A 53 -12.22 9.99 12.54
C ASN A 53 -11.42 9.32 11.42
N PRO A 54 -11.17 10.02 10.30
CA PRO A 54 -10.30 9.51 9.25
C PRO A 54 -8.87 9.30 9.77
N ASN A 55 -8.11 8.46 9.08
CA ASN A 55 -6.70 8.21 9.41
C ASN A 55 -5.91 9.54 9.32
N PRO A 56 -5.20 9.95 10.39
CA PRO A 56 -4.43 11.19 10.40
C PRO A 56 -3.26 11.18 9.42
N ASN A 57 -2.71 10.01 9.10
CA ASN A 57 -1.64 9.87 8.12
C ASN A 57 -2.17 9.15 6.88
N ILE A 58 -2.08 9.80 5.73
CA ILE A 58 -2.51 9.23 4.45
C ILE A 58 -1.38 8.33 3.91
N ILE A 59 -1.67 7.05 3.72
CA ILE A 59 -0.75 6.09 3.11
C ILE A 59 -0.91 6.09 1.58
N THR A 60 -0.48 7.17 0.95
CA THR A 60 -0.63 7.38 -0.49
C THR A 60 -0.11 6.21 -1.31
N GLY A 61 -0.91 5.76 -2.28
CA GLY A 61 -0.58 4.66 -3.19
C GLY A 61 -0.97 3.28 -2.69
N ALA A 62 -1.40 3.14 -1.43
CA ALA A 62 -1.85 1.87 -0.90
C ALA A 62 -3.18 1.43 -1.50
N MET A 63 -3.19 0.27 -2.16
CA MET A 63 -4.42 -0.38 -2.60
C MET A 63 -5.07 -1.14 -1.44
N VAL A 64 -6.33 -0.82 -1.14
CA VAL A 64 -7.13 -1.55 -0.14
C VAL A 64 -7.76 -2.82 -0.75
N GLY A 65 -8.36 -3.68 0.08
CA GLY A 65 -9.04 -4.90 -0.36
C GLY A 65 -10.11 -4.66 -1.43
N GLY A 66 -10.81 -3.52 -1.37
CA GLY A 66 -11.79 -3.10 -2.37
C GLY A 66 -13.20 -3.59 -2.06
N PRO A 67 -14.12 -3.53 -3.02
CA PRO A 67 -15.54 -3.78 -2.79
C PRO A 67 -15.88 -5.28 -2.77
N ASP A 68 -17.07 -5.59 -2.30
CA ASP A 68 -17.67 -6.91 -2.46
C ASP A 68 -18.10 -7.18 -3.91
N ARG A 69 -18.67 -8.37 -4.14
CA ARG A 69 -19.13 -8.83 -5.47
C ARG A 69 -20.29 -8.01 -6.06
N PHE A 70 -20.88 -7.10 -5.30
CA PHE A 70 -22.01 -6.25 -5.67
C PHE A 70 -21.63 -4.76 -5.67
N ASP A 71 -20.33 -4.44 -5.77
CA ASP A 71 -19.80 -3.07 -5.73
C ASP A 71 -20.03 -2.34 -4.38
N GLY A 72 -20.39 -3.09 -3.33
CA GLY A 72 -20.51 -2.59 -1.96
C GLY A 72 -19.15 -2.38 -1.32
N PHE A 73 -18.93 -1.23 -0.68
CA PHE A 73 -17.67 -0.90 -0.01
C PHE A 73 -17.93 -0.08 1.25
N ASP A 74 -17.51 -0.59 2.40
CA ASP A 74 -17.63 0.13 3.66
C ASP A 74 -16.25 0.64 4.09
N ASP A 75 -16.07 1.95 4.07
CA ASP A 75 -14.84 2.62 4.53
C ASP A 75 -14.82 2.67 6.07
N VAL A 76 -14.69 1.50 6.67
CA VAL A 76 -14.65 1.29 8.11
C VAL A 76 -13.35 0.57 8.44
N ARG A 77 -12.58 1.17 9.36
CA ARG A 77 -11.24 0.70 9.72
C ARG A 77 -11.22 -0.73 10.28
N SER A 78 -12.21 -1.09 11.09
CA SER A 78 -12.34 -2.44 11.63
C SER A 78 -12.78 -3.48 10.59
N ASN A 79 -13.24 -3.04 9.41
CA ASN A 79 -13.58 -3.93 8.31
C ASN A 79 -12.37 -4.17 7.40
N TYR A 80 -11.43 -4.95 7.92
CA TYR A 80 -10.19 -5.30 7.23
C TYR A 80 -10.42 -5.94 5.85
N ASN A 81 -11.53 -6.64 5.63
CA ASN A 81 -11.85 -7.24 4.33
C ASN A 81 -11.90 -6.21 3.19
N TYR A 82 -12.37 -4.99 3.49
CA TYR A 82 -12.47 -3.92 2.50
C TYR A 82 -11.29 -2.94 2.58
N THR A 83 -10.86 -2.59 3.80
CA THR A 83 -9.98 -1.45 4.03
C THR A 83 -8.52 -1.81 4.31
N GLU A 84 -8.16 -3.10 4.37
CA GLU A 84 -6.78 -3.54 4.61
C GLU A 84 -5.94 -3.47 3.34
N PRO A 85 -4.82 -2.72 3.34
CA PRO A 85 -3.83 -2.76 2.28
C PRO A 85 -2.83 -3.90 2.53
N THR A 86 -2.48 -4.62 1.47
CA THR A 86 -1.51 -5.71 1.57
C THR A 86 -0.31 -5.49 0.65
N LEU A 87 0.85 -6.01 1.03
CA LEU A 87 2.04 -5.97 0.19
C LEU A 87 1.80 -6.70 -1.15
N ALA A 88 1.14 -7.87 -1.09
CA ALA A 88 0.82 -8.67 -2.28
C ALA A 88 -0.13 -7.93 -3.24
N GLY A 89 -1.17 -7.28 -2.72
CA GLY A 89 -2.08 -6.47 -3.54
C GLY A 89 -1.35 -5.32 -4.24
N ASN A 90 -0.51 -4.59 -3.50
CA ASN A 90 0.28 -3.49 -4.06
C ASN A 90 1.33 -3.97 -5.07
N ALA A 91 1.94 -5.13 -4.88
CA ALA A 91 2.85 -5.72 -5.87
C ALA A 91 2.14 -5.99 -7.19
N GLY A 92 0.92 -6.55 -7.15
CA GLY A 92 0.09 -6.75 -8.33
C GLY A 92 -0.30 -5.43 -9.01
N LEU A 93 -0.68 -4.42 -8.21
CA LEU A 93 -0.99 -3.08 -8.71
C LEU A 93 0.21 -2.49 -9.47
N VAL A 94 1.40 -2.48 -8.85
CA VAL A 94 2.62 -1.95 -9.46
C VAL A 94 2.98 -2.69 -10.75
N ALA A 95 2.90 -4.02 -10.75
CA ALA A 95 3.20 -4.83 -11.93
C ALA A 95 2.28 -4.49 -13.11
N ALA A 96 0.97 -4.39 -12.85
CA ALA A 96 0.00 -4.07 -13.90
C ALA A 96 0.08 -2.60 -14.36
N LEU A 97 0.35 -1.64 -13.47
CA LEU A 97 0.61 -0.25 -13.85
C LEU A 97 1.87 -0.12 -14.70
N ALA A 98 2.95 -0.81 -14.34
CA ALA A 98 4.19 -0.82 -15.11
C ALA A 98 3.97 -1.40 -16.52
N ALA A 99 3.20 -2.49 -16.63
CA ALA A 99 2.83 -3.08 -17.92
C ALA A 99 2.02 -2.11 -18.80
N LEU A 100 1.08 -1.35 -18.21
CA LEU A 100 0.27 -0.36 -18.92
C LEU A 100 1.05 0.91 -19.28
N SER A 101 2.03 1.30 -18.46
CA SER A 101 2.91 2.45 -18.71
C SER A 101 3.79 2.28 -19.94
N GLY A 102 3.98 1.05 -20.44
CA GLY A 102 4.81 0.74 -21.60
C GLY A 102 4.24 1.17 -22.95
N SER A 103 3.01 1.72 -22.99
CA SER A 103 2.34 2.09 -24.25
C SER A 103 2.65 3.50 -24.76
N THR A 104 3.34 4.38 -23.99
CA THR A 104 3.57 5.78 -24.42
C THR A 104 4.98 6.34 -24.23
N ALA A 105 5.93 5.67 -23.56
CA ALA A 105 7.34 6.03 -23.62
C ALA A 105 8.25 4.86 -23.17
N GLY A 106 9.11 4.36 -24.06
CA GLY A 106 10.35 3.64 -23.71
C GLY A 106 10.26 2.22 -23.11
N GLY A 107 9.09 1.72 -22.73
CA GLY A 107 8.97 0.42 -22.06
C GLY A 107 9.62 0.40 -20.66
N VAL A 108 9.49 -0.73 -19.94
CA VAL A 108 10.10 -0.91 -18.62
C VAL A 108 11.57 -1.30 -18.80
N ASP A 109 12.49 -0.43 -18.38
CA ASP A 109 13.93 -0.73 -18.38
C ASP A 109 14.26 -1.80 -17.34
N ARG A 110 14.37 -3.05 -17.79
CA ARG A 110 14.69 -4.21 -16.94
C ARG A 110 16.03 -4.06 -16.21
N ASN A 111 16.96 -3.26 -16.73
CA ASN A 111 18.28 -3.09 -16.12
C ASN A 111 18.24 -2.08 -14.96
N ASN A 112 17.30 -1.12 -14.99
CA ASN A 112 17.23 -0.04 -14.01
C ASN A 112 15.98 -0.07 -13.13
N ILE A 113 15.00 -0.95 -13.37
CA ILE A 113 13.73 -1.01 -12.62
C ILE A 113 13.93 -1.18 -11.11
N PHE A 114 15.00 -1.88 -10.69
CA PHE A 114 15.36 -2.06 -9.28
C PHE A 114 16.58 -1.24 -8.85
N SER A 115 17.11 -0.36 -9.70
CA SER A 115 18.31 0.43 -9.38
C SER A 115 18.13 1.36 -8.18
N ALA A 116 16.89 1.81 -7.94
CA ALA A 116 16.52 2.64 -6.79
C ALA A 116 16.06 1.83 -5.57
N VAL A 117 15.96 0.50 -5.68
CA VAL A 117 15.58 -0.36 -4.54
C VAL A 117 16.85 -0.71 -3.78
N THR A 118 17.03 -0.13 -2.60
CA THR A 118 18.12 -0.48 -1.70
C THR A 118 18.05 -1.98 -1.38
N PRO A 119 19.17 -2.73 -1.45
CA PRO A 119 19.16 -4.15 -1.09
C PRO A 119 18.60 -4.35 0.32
N LEU A 120 17.55 -5.18 0.43
CA LEU A 120 16.92 -5.52 1.72
C LEU A 120 17.83 -6.36 2.64
N TYR A 121 18.94 -6.87 2.09
CA TYR A 121 19.94 -7.63 2.80
C TYR A 121 21.30 -6.98 2.65
N PRO A 122 22.15 -7.00 3.70
CA PRO A 122 23.54 -6.65 3.53
C PRO A 122 24.16 -7.55 2.44
N PRO A 123 25.10 -7.01 1.64
CA PRO A 123 25.81 -7.83 0.66
C PRO A 123 26.46 -9.03 1.37
N SER A 124 26.39 -10.20 0.74
CA SER A 124 27.04 -11.41 1.26
C SER A 124 28.50 -11.09 1.60
N PRO A 125 29.01 -11.53 2.77
CA PRO A 125 30.42 -11.36 3.08
C PRO A 125 31.26 -12.03 2.00
N PRO A 126 32.46 -11.48 1.69
CA PRO A 126 33.36 -12.10 0.72
C PRO A 126 33.67 -13.54 1.16
N PRO A 127 33.89 -14.46 0.20
CA PRO A 127 34.27 -15.82 0.53
C PRO A 127 35.53 -15.81 1.40
N PRO A 128 35.65 -16.73 2.37
CA PRO A 128 36.85 -16.83 3.18
C PRO A 128 38.08 -17.02 2.29
N PRO A 129 39.25 -16.50 2.69
CA PRO A 129 40.47 -16.67 1.92
C PRO A 129 40.72 -18.16 1.64
N ALA A 130 41.25 -18.47 0.45
CA ALA A 130 41.66 -19.82 0.11
C ALA A 130 42.59 -20.35 1.20
N TRP A 131 42.25 -21.52 1.76
CA TRP A 131 43.03 -22.16 2.80
C TRP A 131 44.48 -22.33 2.32
N LYS A 132 45.43 -21.77 3.09
CA LYS A 132 46.86 -21.98 2.85
C LYS A 132 47.34 -23.06 3.83
N PRO A 133 47.90 -24.19 3.34
CA PRO A 133 48.53 -25.20 4.19
C PRO A 133 49.70 -24.65 4.98
#